data_AF-A0A1J4KRR2-F1
#
_entry.id   AF-A0A1J4KRR2-F1
#
_cell.length_a   1.000
_cell.length_b   1.000
_cell.length_c   1.000
_cell.angle_alpha   90.00
_cell.angle_beta   90.00
_cell.angle_gamma   90.00
#
_symmetry.space_group_name_H-M   'P 1'
#
loop_
_entity.id
_entity.type
_entity.pdbx_description
1 polymer ?
#
loop_
_entity_poly.entity_id
_entity_poly.type
_entity_poly.pdbx_seq_one_letter_code
_entity_poly.pdbx_strand_id
1 'polypeptide(L)'
;MSNLSQFTTKLNQTFNSIDMVNQLIVAISTGETSFRQNQNLSKAEEIGRQINTASGHYKISLENVKSLINIVDELIAKSNESNGSYTLSIPSAESVKDMLKSFFMGRIKTRSSPMPMNCGCYAFKVKNPKPNSFVCARYNDQFALMIVVSFVNQILKVIDPSDSENGGQNVIELTNEDWTPLPTAIPDKPISRWEHSKDSLVLSLFKQTESDDSWTMSFYTAKVLQRPCDKTPDQGERGYTLDFDNGIVQNVPEQFVVNLPDAWKSLSKETVLHV
;
A
#
# COMPACT_ATOMS: atom_id res chain seq x y z
N MET A 1 8.74 9.19 -23.34
CA MET A 1 7.43 8.59 -23.00
C MET A 1 7.66 7.55 -21.93
N SER A 2 6.83 7.47 -20.89
CA SER A 2 6.96 6.45 -19.84
C SER A 2 6.63 5.05 -20.38
N ASN A 3 7.26 4.00 -19.84
CA ASN A 3 6.95 2.60 -20.22
C ASN A 3 5.46 2.26 -20.03
N LEU A 4 4.80 2.89 -19.05
CA LEU A 4 3.36 2.75 -18.81
C LEU A 4 2.53 3.38 -19.95
N SER A 5 2.94 4.54 -20.45
CA SER A 5 2.31 5.17 -21.62
C SER A 5 2.45 4.30 -22.87
N GLN A 6 3.62 3.69 -23.08
CA GLN A 6 3.85 2.77 -24.21
C GLN A 6 2.99 1.49 -24.08
N PHE A 7 2.90 0.92 -22.88
CA PHE A 7 2.04 -0.24 -22.59
C PHE A 7 0.58 0.07 -22.90
N THR A 8 0.03 1.17 -22.38
CA THR A 8 -1.37 1.56 -22.61
C THR A 8 -1.66 1.81 -24.09
N THR A 9 -0.77 2.49 -24.80
CA THR A 9 -0.91 2.68 -26.25
C THR A 9 -0.91 1.35 -27.01
N LYS A 10 -0.01 0.43 -26.66
CA LYS A 10 0.09 -0.87 -27.33
C LYS A 10 -1.09 -1.81 -27.00
N LEU A 11 -1.62 -1.72 -25.78
CA LEU A 11 -2.82 -2.43 -25.35
C LEU A 11 -4.04 -2.01 -26.19
N ASN A 12 -4.23 -0.70 -26.35
CA ASN A 12 -5.33 -0.16 -27.17
C ASN A 12 -5.19 -0.56 -28.65
N GLN A 13 -3.98 -0.53 -29.20
CA GLN A 13 -3.72 -1.00 -30.57
C GLN A 13 -4.04 -2.49 -30.74
N THR A 14 -3.69 -3.32 -29.74
CA THR A 14 -3.97 -4.75 -29.73
C THR A 14 -5.48 -5.00 -29.71
N PHE A 15 -6.19 -4.35 -28.78
CA PHE A 15 -7.64 -4.45 -28.65
C PHE A 15 -8.34 -4.11 -29.97
N ASN A 16 -8.01 -2.96 -30.57
CA ASN A 16 -8.61 -2.52 -31.84
C ASN A 16 -8.32 -3.50 -32.99
N SER A 17 -7.11 -4.09 -33.03
CA SER A 17 -6.78 -5.07 -34.07
C SER A 17 -7.55 -6.39 -33.92
N ILE A 18 -7.78 -6.85 -32.68
CA ILE A 18 -8.57 -8.06 -32.41
C ILE A 18 -10.05 -7.80 -32.72
N ASP A 19 -10.58 -6.64 -32.32
CA ASP A 19 -11.96 -6.27 -32.61
C ASP A 19 -12.23 -6.24 -34.12
N MET A 20 -11.30 -5.66 -34.91
CA MET A 20 -11.39 -5.66 -36.37
C MET A 20 -11.37 -7.08 -36.97
N VAL A 21 -10.54 -7.99 -36.44
CA VAL A 21 -10.53 -9.41 -36.88
C VAL A 21 -11.89 -10.05 -36.61
N ASN A 22 -12.46 -9.84 -35.41
CA ASN A 22 -13.77 -10.39 -35.06
C ASN A 22 -14.88 -9.86 -35.98
N GLN A 23 -14.88 -8.55 -36.27
CA GLN A 23 -15.83 -7.95 -37.21
C GLN A 23 -15.69 -8.56 -38.62
N LEU A 24 -14.47 -8.77 -39.10
CA LEU A 24 -14.22 -9.39 -40.41
C LEU A 24 -14.65 -10.87 -40.45
N ILE A 25 -14.47 -11.62 -39.37
CA ILE A 25 -14.96 -13.02 -39.28
C ILE A 25 -16.49 -13.06 -39.38
N VAL A 26 -17.19 -12.15 -38.70
CA VAL A 26 -18.65 -12.03 -38.79
C VAL A 26 -19.09 -11.66 -40.21
N ALA A 27 -18.38 -10.72 -40.86
CA ALA A 27 -18.65 -10.33 -42.24
C ALA A 27 -18.45 -11.51 -43.22
N ILE A 28 -17.35 -12.27 -43.06
CA ILE A 28 -17.07 -13.47 -43.87
C ILE A 28 -18.17 -14.51 -43.70
N SER A 29 -18.60 -14.79 -42.47
CA SER A 29 -19.69 -15.76 -42.20
C SER A 29 -21.02 -15.33 -42.82
N THR A 30 -21.33 -14.04 -42.74
CA THR A 30 -22.54 -13.46 -43.37
C THR A 30 -22.47 -13.53 -44.89
N GLY A 31 -21.30 -13.21 -45.45
CA GLY A 31 -21.00 -13.30 -46.88
C GLY A 31 -21.12 -14.74 -47.40
N GLU A 32 -20.56 -15.71 -46.66
CA GLU A 32 -20.63 -17.13 -46.99
C GLU A 32 -22.08 -17.62 -47.03
N THR A 33 -22.89 -17.26 -46.03
CA THR A 33 -24.32 -17.59 -46.00
C THR A 33 -25.04 -17.04 -47.23
N SER A 34 -24.74 -15.79 -47.58
CA SER A 34 -25.32 -15.09 -48.74
C SER A 34 -24.84 -15.68 -50.08
N PHE A 35 -23.64 -16.24 -50.13
CA PHE A 35 -23.09 -16.93 -51.30
C PHE A 35 -23.73 -18.32 -51.47
N ARG A 36 -23.92 -19.07 -50.38
CA ARG A 36 -24.60 -20.38 -50.41
C ARG A 36 -26.03 -20.28 -50.94
N GLN A 37 -26.74 -19.19 -50.63
CA GLN A 37 -28.09 -18.92 -51.12
C GLN A 37 -28.13 -18.46 -52.58
N ASN A 38 -27.08 -17.81 -53.07
CA ASN A 38 -27.01 -17.33 -54.44
C ASN A 38 -25.54 -17.21 -54.88
N GLN A 39 -25.08 -18.26 -55.57
CA GLN A 39 -23.68 -18.44 -55.98
C GLN A 39 -23.35 -17.48 -57.13
N ASN A 40 -22.58 -16.44 -56.81
CA ASN A 40 -22.14 -15.41 -57.76
C ASN A 40 -20.64 -15.15 -57.54
N LEU A 41 -19.88 -15.09 -58.64
CA LEU A 41 -18.44 -14.82 -58.66
C LEU A 41 -18.07 -13.55 -57.87
N SER A 42 -18.84 -12.48 -58.01
CA SER A 42 -18.60 -11.20 -57.31
C SER A 42 -18.61 -11.37 -55.78
N LYS A 43 -19.53 -12.19 -55.25
CA LYS A 43 -19.59 -12.50 -53.81
C LYS A 43 -18.42 -13.38 -53.37
N ALA A 44 -18.00 -14.33 -54.20
CA ALA A 44 -16.82 -15.14 -53.91
C ALA A 44 -15.54 -14.30 -53.84
N GLU A 45 -15.38 -13.34 -54.77
CA GLU A 45 -14.26 -12.39 -54.76
C GLU A 45 -14.28 -11.47 -53.53
N GLU A 46 -15.46 -10.99 -53.12
CA GLU A 46 -15.63 -10.17 -51.92
C GLU A 46 -15.22 -10.94 -50.65
N ILE A 47 -15.70 -12.18 -50.48
CA ILE A 47 -15.29 -13.06 -49.38
C ILE A 47 -13.78 -13.27 -49.40
N GLY A 48 -13.19 -13.52 -50.58
CA GLY A 48 -11.74 -13.68 -50.74
C GLY A 48 -10.95 -12.45 -50.29
N ARG A 49 -11.42 -11.23 -50.62
CA ARG A 49 -10.81 -9.98 -50.15
C ARG A 49 -10.93 -9.85 -48.63
N GLN A 50 -12.10 -10.13 -48.06
CA GLN A 50 -12.31 -10.06 -46.61
C GLN A 50 -11.43 -11.05 -45.86
N ILE A 51 -11.24 -12.27 -46.37
CA ILE A 51 -10.31 -13.27 -45.81
C ILE A 51 -8.87 -12.74 -45.80
N ASN A 52 -8.41 -12.16 -46.91
CA ASN A 52 -7.07 -11.58 -46.99
C ASN A 52 -6.88 -10.42 -46.01
N THR A 53 -7.87 -9.55 -45.88
CA THR A 53 -7.87 -8.45 -44.90
C THR A 53 -7.85 -8.98 -43.46
N ALA A 54 -8.68 -9.98 -43.15
CA ALA A 54 -8.71 -10.62 -41.83
C ALA A 54 -7.36 -11.26 -41.47
N SER A 55 -6.73 -11.95 -42.42
CA SER A 55 -5.39 -12.52 -42.25
C SER A 55 -4.33 -11.44 -41.97
N GLY A 56 -4.42 -10.29 -42.66
CA GLY A 56 -3.55 -9.14 -42.41
C GLY A 56 -3.70 -8.58 -41.00
N HIS A 57 -4.93 -8.32 -40.56
CA HIS A 57 -5.20 -7.83 -39.20
C HIS A 57 -4.84 -8.84 -38.12
N TYR A 58 -4.99 -10.13 -38.38
CA TYR A 58 -4.55 -11.19 -37.48
C TYR A 58 -3.02 -11.20 -37.29
N LYS A 59 -2.25 -10.98 -38.36
CA LYS A 59 -0.79 -10.83 -38.22
C LYS A 59 -0.42 -9.58 -37.41
N ILE A 60 -1.11 -8.47 -37.63
CA ILE A 60 -0.90 -7.23 -36.86
C ILE A 60 -1.21 -7.45 -35.38
N SER A 61 -2.30 -8.16 -35.05
CA SER A 61 -2.66 -8.44 -33.66
C SER A 61 -1.62 -9.33 -32.98
N LEU A 62 -1.12 -10.36 -33.67
CA LEU A 62 -0.02 -11.20 -33.16
C LEU A 62 1.25 -10.39 -32.88
N GLU A 63 1.68 -9.51 -33.79
CA GLU A 63 2.85 -8.67 -33.58
C GLU A 63 2.64 -7.67 -32.43
N ASN A 64 1.43 -7.14 -32.28
CA ASN A 64 1.10 -6.28 -31.14
C ASN A 64 1.14 -7.05 -29.80
N VAL A 65 0.65 -8.29 -29.75
CA VAL A 65 0.73 -9.16 -28.57
C VAL A 65 2.18 -9.49 -28.23
N LYS A 66 3.01 -9.86 -29.23
CA LYS A 66 4.45 -10.08 -29.00
C LYS A 66 5.14 -8.83 -28.45
N SER A 67 4.82 -7.66 -29.01
CA SER A 67 5.34 -6.39 -28.51
C SER A 67 4.88 -6.10 -27.08
N LEU A 68 3.64 -6.42 -26.71
CA LEU A 68 3.16 -6.30 -25.33
C LEU A 68 3.91 -7.25 -24.39
N ILE A 69 4.13 -8.50 -24.80
CA ILE A 69 4.93 -9.46 -24.04
C ILE A 69 6.33 -8.88 -23.81
N ASN A 70 6.99 -8.37 -24.84
CA ASN A 70 8.31 -7.75 -24.68
C ASN A 70 8.30 -6.55 -23.73
N ILE A 71 7.28 -5.67 -23.80
CA ILE A 71 7.15 -4.54 -22.86
C ILE A 71 6.96 -5.04 -21.43
N VAL A 72 6.17 -6.10 -21.24
CA VAL A 72 5.97 -6.74 -19.93
C VAL A 72 7.27 -7.39 -19.45
N ASP A 73 8.00 -8.09 -20.31
CA ASP A 73 9.29 -8.68 -20.01
C ASP A 73 10.32 -7.60 -19.68
N GLU A 74 10.31 -6.45 -20.35
CA GLU A 74 11.14 -5.29 -20.00
C GLU A 74 10.73 -4.65 -18.68
N LEU A 75 9.43 -4.61 -18.35
CA LEU A 75 8.95 -4.13 -17.05
C LEU A 75 9.33 -5.09 -15.93
N ILE A 76 9.23 -6.40 -16.18
CA ILE A 76 9.65 -7.47 -15.28
C ILE A 76 11.17 -7.45 -15.14
N ALA A 77 11.92 -7.33 -16.23
CA ALA A 77 13.37 -7.22 -16.24
C ALA A 77 13.81 -5.96 -15.51
N LYS A 78 13.19 -4.80 -15.73
CA LYS A 78 13.45 -3.60 -14.92
C LYS A 78 13.12 -3.81 -13.44
N SER A 79 12.06 -4.55 -13.12
CA SER A 79 11.74 -4.93 -11.74
C SER A 79 12.69 -5.97 -11.14
N ASN A 80 13.41 -6.73 -11.97
CA ASN A 80 14.36 -7.77 -11.58
C ASN A 80 15.82 -7.33 -11.68
N GLU A 81 16.17 -6.34 -12.49
CA GLU A 81 17.48 -5.67 -12.53
C GLU A 81 17.66 -4.81 -11.28
N SER A 82 16.56 -4.40 -10.63
CA SER A 82 16.52 -3.96 -9.23
C SER A 82 16.84 -5.06 -8.21
N ASN A 83 17.08 -6.32 -8.61
CA ASN A 83 17.67 -7.35 -7.75
C ASN A 83 19.20 -7.49 -7.92
N GLY A 84 19.84 -6.72 -8.83
CA GLY A 84 21.29 -6.72 -9.04
C GLY A 84 22.02 -5.47 -8.52
N SER A 85 21.27 -4.42 -8.18
CA SER A 85 21.78 -3.23 -7.51
C SER A 85 20.59 -2.61 -6.78
N TYR A 86 20.60 -2.65 -5.44
CA TYR A 86 19.66 -1.91 -4.60
C TYR A 86 19.90 -0.41 -4.79
N THR A 87 19.52 0.17 -5.94
CA THR A 87 19.23 1.59 -5.99
C THR A 87 17.98 1.77 -5.15
N LEU A 88 18.16 2.21 -3.90
CA LEU A 88 17.10 2.70 -3.03
C LEU A 88 16.21 3.66 -3.84
N SER A 89 15.08 3.19 -4.36
CA SER A 89 14.11 4.09 -4.96
C SER A 89 13.37 4.76 -3.83
N ILE A 90 13.90 5.88 -3.36
CA ILE A 90 13.25 6.73 -2.38
C ILE A 90 11.88 7.16 -2.98
N PRO A 91 10.75 6.96 -2.28
CA PRO A 91 9.43 7.32 -2.79
C PRO A 91 9.33 8.80 -3.12
N SER A 92 8.67 9.21 -4.21
CA SER A 92 8.49 10.64 -4.51
C SER A 92 7.62 11.37 -3.47
N ALA A 93 7.68 12.70 -3.44
CA ALA A 93 6.86 13.50 -2.52
C ALA A 93 5.35 13.25 -2.70
N GLU A 94 4.86 13.13 -3.94
CA GLU A 94 3.46 12.76 -4.21
C GLU A 94 3.14 11.36 -3.68
N SER A 95 4.06 10.40 -3.89
CA SER A 95 3.89 9.04 -3.39
C SER A 95 3.83 8.99 -1.86
N VAL A 96 4.64 9.79 -1.17
CA VAL A 96 4.59 9.94 0.30
C VAL A 96 3.24 10.50 0.74
N LYS A 97 2.73 11.56 0.08
CA LYS A 97 1.42 12.15 0.38
C LYS A 97 0.29 11.12 0.22
N ASP A 98 0.30 10.34 -0.85
CA ASP A 98 -0.68 9.29 -1.08
C ASP A 98 -0.60 8.17 -0.03
N MET A 99 0.62 7.77 0.36
CA MET A 99 0.84 6.79 1.43
C MET A 99 0.29 7.27 2.77
N LEU A 100 0.58 8.52 3.17
CA LEU A 100 0.08 9.11 4.41
C LEU A 100 -1.45 9.19 4.40
N LYS A 101 -2.03 9.68 3.30
CA LYS A 101 -3.48 9.74 3.14
C LYS A 101 -4.12 8.36 3.28
N SER A 102 -3.56 7.35 2.60
CA SER A 102 -4.05 5.98 2.70
C SER A 102 -3.89 5.40 4.10
N PHE A 103 -2.84 5.78 4.83
CA PHE A 103 -2.58 5.32 6.19
C PHE A 103 -3.57 5.93 7.19
N PHE A 104 -3.77 7.25 7.14
CA PHE A 104 -4.66 7.94 8.07
C PHE A 104 -6.14 7.69 7.80
N MET A 105 -6.55 7.64 6.53
CA MET A 105 -7.95 7.36 6.15
C MET A 105 -8.27 5.86 6.11
N GLY A 106 -7.24 5.01 6.13
CA GLY A 106 -7.37 3.57 6.03
C GLY A 106 -7.86 2.92 7.32
N ARG A 107 -8.57 1.80 7.17
CA ARG A 107 -8.84 0.88 8.28
C ARG A 107 -7.81 -0.23 8.26
N ILE A 108 -7.20 -0.52 9.41
CA ILE A 108 -6.32 -1.67 9.58
C ILE A 108 -7.04 -2.97 9.22
N LYS A 109 -6.29 -3.88 8.60
CA LYS A 109 -6.82 -5.17 8.17
C LYS A 109 -7.25 -5.98 9.38
N THR A 110 -8.40 -6.62 9.29
CA THR A 110 -8.84 -7.58 10.30
C THR A 110 -8.48 -9.01 9.87
N ARG A 111 -8.28 -9.89 10.85
CA ARG A 111 -7.94 -11.31 10.65
C ARG A 111 -8.79 -12.15 11.57
N SER A 112 -9.16 -13.35 11.09
CA SER A 112 -9.72 -14.43 11.89
C SER A 112 -8.62 -15.35 12.42
N SER A 113 -8.94 -16.16 13.44
CA SER A 113 -7.98 -17.10 14.02
C SER A 113 -7.56 -18.19 13.02
N PRO A 114 -6.29 -18.66 13.07
CA PRO A 114 -5.21 -18.27 13.98
C PRO A 114 -4.52 -16.95 13.59
N MET A 115 -4.26 -16.09 14.58
CA MET A 115 -3.67 -14.77 14.34
C MET A 115 -2.14 -14.83 14.23
N PRO A 116 -1.53 -14.09 13.29
CA PRO A 116 -0.07 -14.01 13.18
C PRO A 116 0.55 -13.12 14.27
N MET A 117 1.86 -13.27 14.53
CA MET A 117 2.57 -12.51 15.57
C MET A 117 2.67 -11.00 15.30
N ASN A 118 2.44 -10.53 14.08
CA ASN A 118 2.40 -9.11 13.70
C ASN A 118 1.04 -8.43 13.95
N CYS A 119 0.19 -9.06 14.78
CA CYS A 119 -1.18 -8.65 15.07
C CYS A 119 -1.28 -7.92 16.42
N GLY A 120 -2.00 -6.79 16.44
CA GLY A 120 -2.28 -6.04 17.67
C GLY A 120 -1.02 -5.70 18.49
N CYS A 121 -1.11 -5.90 19.82
CA CYS A 121 -0.04 -5.53 20.76
C CYS A 121 1.25 -6.35 20.62
N TYR A 122 1.26 -7.44 19.84
CA TYR A 122 2.45 -8.26 19.62
C TYR A 122 3.26 -7.87 18.38
N ALA A 123 2.83 -6.85 17.63
CA ALA A 123 3.51 -6.41 16.41
C ALA A 123 5.03 -6.26 16.58
N PHE A 124 5.47 -5.73 17.73
CA PHE A 124 6.88 -5.52 18.06
C PHE A 124 7.75 -6.80 18.10
N LYS A 125 7.14 -7.98 18.26
CA LYS A 125 7.87 -9.25 18.37
C LYS A 125 8.47 -9.72 17.04
N VAL A 126 7.95 -9.23 15.91
CA VAL A 126 8.43 -9.60 14.57
C VAL A 126 8.89 -8.35 13.83
N LYS A 127 10.21 -8.13 13.84
CA LYS A 127 10.85 -7.03 13.11
C LYS A 127 11.21 -7.47 11.69
N ASN A 128 10.23 -7.37 10.80
CA ASN A 128 10.43 -7.59 9.37
C ASN A 128 9.57 -6.59 8.56
N PRO A 129 9.94 -5.30 8.59
CA PRO A 129 9.16 -4.25 7.96
C PRO A 129 9.28 -4.36 6.44
N LYS A 130 8.21 -4.01 5.74
CA LYS A 130 8.19 -4.03 4.27
C LYS A 130 8.56 -2.64 3.73
N PRO A 131 9.22 -2.53 2.57
CA PRO A 131 9.33 -1.26 1.87
C PRO A 131 7.94 -0.60 1.72
N ASN A 132 7.91 0.72 1.84
CA ASN A 132 6.71 1.56 1.80
C ASN A 132 5.68 1.25 2.91
N SER A 133 6.13 0.68 4.02
CA SER A 133 5.32 0.56 5.24
C SER A 133 5.77 1.57 6.30
N PHE A 134 4.99 1.68 7.38
CA PHE A 134 5.25 2.64 8.45
C PHE A 134 5.83 1.96 9.68
N VAL A 135 6.73 2.66 10.36
CA VAL A 135 7.28 2.30 11.67
C VAL A 135 7.22 3.50 12.61
N CYS A 136 7.25 3.23 13.91
CA CYS A 136 7.55 4.24 14.92
C CYS A 136 9.06 4.20 15.15
N ALA A 137 9.75 5.29 14.84
CA ALA A 137 11.19 5.44 15.06
C ALA A 137 11.46 6.41 16.18
N ARG A 138 12.54 6.18 16.92
CA ARG A 138 13.16 7.12 17.83
C ARG A 138 14.28 7.84 17.09
N TYR A 139 14.12 9.13 16.87
CA TYR A 139 15.08 9.95 16.13
C TYR A 139 15.09 11.37 16.71
N ASN A 140 16.26 11.95 16.95
CA ASN A 140 16.43 13.27 17.58
C ASN A 140 15.59 13.46 18.86
N ASP A 141 15.60 12.46 19.75
CA ASP A 141 14.85 12.42 21.01
C ASP A 141 13.32 12.56 20.87
N GLN A 142 12.80 12.30 19.67
CA GLN A 142 11.37 12.26 19.37
C GLN A 142 10.98 10.87 18.86
N PHE A 143 9.70 10.54 19.02
CA PHE A 143 9.10 9.36 18.41
C PHE A 143 8.28 9.80 17.19
N ALA A 144 8.65 9.33 16.01
CA ALA A 144 8.08 9.79 14.74
C ALA A 144 7.62 8.62 13.87
N LEU A 145 6.57 8.88 13.09
CA LEU A 145 6.06 8.00 12.05
C LEU A 145 6.98 8.11 10.83
N MET A 146 7.72 7.05 10.55
CA MET A 146 8.69 7.01 9.47
C MET A 146 8.28 6.01 8.39
N ILE A 147 8.64 6.29 7.13
CA ILE A 147 8.37 5.39 5.99
C ILE A 147 9.60 4.53 5.73
N VAL A 148 9.40 3.22 5.66
CA VAL A 148 10.44 2.23 5.41
C VAL A 148 10.85 2.27 3.94
N VAL A 149 12.14 2.48 3.69
CA VAL A 149 12.73 2.34 2.35
C VAL A 149 13.28 0.94 2.16
N SER A 150 14.08 0.44 3.11
CA SER A 150 14.62 -0.91 3.07
C SER A 150 15.03 -1.43 4.44
N PHE A 151 15.10 -2.75 4.60
CA PHE A 151 15.61 -3.41 5.80
C PHE A 151 16.57 -4.53 5.39
N VAL A 152 17.87 -4.31 5.58
CA VAL A 152 18.93 -5.23 5.16
C VAL A 152 19.97 -5.32 6.27
N ASN A 153 20.42 -6.54 6.59
CA ASN A 153 21.43 -6.78 7.62
C ASN A 153 21.09 -6.13 8.98
N GLN A 154 19.81 -6.14 9.38
CA GLN A 154 19.32 -5.54 10.63
C GLN A 154 19.46 -4.01 10.71
N ILE A 155 19.74 -3.34 9.59
CA ILE A 155 19.72 -1.89 9.46
C ILE A 155 18.46 -1.50 8.71
N LEU A 156 17.65 -0.65 9.34
CA LEU A 156 16.44 -0.11 8.76
C LEU A 156 16.74 1.26 8.16
N LYS A 157 16.46 1.42 6.87
CA LYS A 157 16.53 2.70 6.16
C LYS A 157 15.13 3.27 6.07
N VAL A 158 14.94 4.48 6.57
CA VAL A 158 13.65 5.18 6.56
C VAL A 158 13.78 6.59 6.01
N ILE A 159 12.64 7.20 5.71
CA ILE A 159 12.53 8.65 5.47
C ILE A 159 11.49 9.25 6.42
N ASP A 160 11.72 10.51 6.79
CA ASP A 160 10.72 11.32 7.48
C ASP A 160 9.71 11.86 6.46
N PRO A 161 8.41 11.52 6.59
CA PRO A 161 7.39 12.05 5.70
C PRO A 161 7.28 13.58 5.72
N SER A 162 7.62 14.24 6.83
CA SER A 162 7.57 15.70 6.95
C SER A 162 8.63 16.43 6.12
N ASP A 163 9.77 15.77 5.87
CA ASP A 163 10.85 16.30 5.03
C ASP A 163 10.45 16.38 3.54
N SER A 164 9.45 15.59 3.12
CA SER A 164 8.98 15.56 1.73
C SER A 164 8.37 16.88 1.25
N GLU A 165 7.93 17.74 2.18
CA GLU A 165 7.40 19.07 1.86
C GLU A 165 8.51 20.12 1.63
N ASN A 166 9.73 19.85 2.12
CA ASN A 166 10.86 20.78 2.12
C ASN A 166 11.89 20.50 1.01
N GLY A 167 11.57 19.65 0.03
CA GLY A 167 12.38 19.48 -1.18
C GLY A 167 13.59 18.55 -1.07
N GLY A 168 13.73 17.79 0.04
CA GLY A 168 14.75 16.75 0.18
C GLY A 168 14.31 15.64 1.12
N GLN A 169 14.34 14.40 0.67
CA GLN A 169 14.09 13.22 1.53
C GLN A 169 15.42 12.65 1.96
N ASN A 170 15.80 12.89 3.21
CA ASN A 170 17.00 12.30 3.79
C ASN A 170 16.71 10.86 4.22
N VAL A 171 17.58 9.93 3.79
CA VAL A 171 17.51 8.55 4.27
C VAL A 171 18.19 8.48 5.64
N ILE A 172 17.43 8.06 6.63
CA ILE A 172 17.88 7.85 8.01
C ILE A 172 18.16 6.35 8.19
N GLU A 173 19.32 6.02 8.73
CA GLU A 173 19.68 4.65 9.11
C GLU A 173 19.41 4.43 10.60
N LEU A 174 18.62 3.41 10.91
CA LEU A 174 18.19 3.05 12.25
C LEU A 174 18.65 1.63 12.58
N THR A 175 19.14 1.44 13.80
CA THR A 175 19.40 0.10 14.32
C THR A 175 18.12 -0.55 14.81
N ASN A 176 18.16 -1.85 15.10
CA ASN A 176 17.00 -2.56 15.67
C ASN A 176 16.50 -1.97 16.99
N GLU A 177 17.25 -1.16 17.71
CA GLU A 177 16.83 -0.55 18.97
C GLU A 177 16.14 0.80 18.80
N ASP A 178 16.24 1.39 17.59
CA ASP A 178 15.76 2.74 17.30
C ASP A 178 14.38 2.77 16.65
N TRP A 179 13.73 1.61 16.48
CA TRP A 179 12.37 1.57 15.93
C TRP A 179 11.54 0.38 16.43
N THR A 180 10.22 0.49 16.28
CA THR A 180 9.25 -0.56 16.51
C THR A 180 8.18 -0.56 15.40
N PRO A 181 7.75 -1.74 14.89
CA PRO A 181 6.74 -1.81 13.85
C PRO A 181 5.36 -1.41 14.37
N LEU A 182 4.56 -0.82 13.47
CA LEU A 182 3.14 -0.65 13.69
C LEU A 182 2.42 -2.00 13.49
N PRO A 183 1.27 -2.23 14.16
CA PRO A 183 0.43 -3.37 13.85
C PRO A 183 -0.07 -3.27 12.41
N THR A 184 0.00 -4.39 11.70
CA THR A 184 -0.45 -4.48 10.28
C THR A 184 -1.78 -5.20 10.13
N ALA A 185 -2.23 -5.83 11.21
CA ALA A 185 -3.53 -6.45 11.33
C ALA A 185 -4.01 -6.44 12.78
N ILE A 186 -5.32 -6.56 12.96
CA ILE A 186 -5.97 -6.76 14.26
C ILE A 186 -6.96 -7.94 14.18
N PRO A 187 -7.37 -8.53 15.32
CA PRO A 187 -8.43 -9.53 15.31
C PRO A 187 -9.76 -8.97 14.80
N ASP A 188 -10.59 -9.78 14.12
CA ASP A 188 -11.93 -9.39 13.65
C ASP A 188 -12.84 -8.89 14.78
N LYS A 189 -12.71 -9.47 15.97
CA LYS A 189 -13.41 -9.05 17.19
C LYS A 189 -12.39 -8.63 18.25
N PRO A 190 -12.68 -7.63 19.09
CA PRO A 190 -11.84 -7.30 20.24
C PRO A 190 -11.57 -8.52 21.13
N ILE A 191 -10.30 -8.78 21.45
CA ILE A 191 -9.85 -9.94 22.25
C ILE A 191 -8.68 -9.48 23.10
N SER A 192 -8.88 -9.49 24.42
CA SER A 192 -7.93 -9.00 25.43
C SER A 192 -6.49 -9.53 25.28
N ARG A 193 -6.32 -10.79 24.84
CA ARG A 193 -5.00 -11.42 24.64
C ARG A 193 -4.13 -10.69 23.60
N TRP A 194 -4.74 -10.03 22.62
CA TRP A 194 -4.08 -9.35 21.49
C TRP A 194 -4.05 -7.82 21.66
N GLU A 195 -4.43 -7.34 22.83
CA GLU A 195 -4.53 -5.92 23.15
C GLU A 195 -3.49 -5.51 24.19
N HIS A 196 -3.13 -4.24 24.21
CA HIS A 196 -2.32 -3.68 25.29
C HIS A 196 -3.08 -3.78 26.60
N SER A 197 -2.39 -4.05 27.70
CA SER A 197 -3.03 -4.22 29.00
C SER A 197 -3.55 -2.88 29.54
N LYS A 198 -4.63 -2.91 30.32
CA LYS A 198 -5.09 -1.73 31.06
C LYS A 198 -3.97 -1.22 31.96
N ASP A 199 -3.88 0.10 32.10
CA ASP A 199 -2.87 0.84 32.84
C ASP A 199 -1.43 0.75 32.28
N SER A 200 -1.21 0.05 31.17
CA SER A 200 0.10 0.02 30.51
C SER A 200 0.41 1.33 29.77
N LEU A 201 1.70 1.65 29.69
CA LEU A 201 2.21 2.75 28.86
C LEU A 201 2.46 2.25 27.43
N VAL A 202 2.02 3.03 26.46
CA VAL A 202 2.15 2.79 25.03
C VAL A 202 2.66 4.05 24.33
N LEU A 203 3.09 3.91 23.09
CA LEU A 203 3.27 5.05 22.19
C LEU A 203 2.08 5.11 21.24
N SER A 204 1.53 6.31 21.05
CA SER A 204 0.38 6.52 20.18
C SER A 204 0.52 7.78 19.34
N LEU A 205 0.04 7.75 18.10
CA LEU A 205 -0.24 9.00 17.39
C LEU A 205 -1.32 9.79 18.12
N PHE A 206 -1.27 11.11 17.96
CA PHE A 206 -2.15 12.04 18.64
C PHE A 206 -3.09 12.71 17.64
N LYS A 207 -4.36 12.89 18.01
CA LYS A 207 -5.31 13.63 17.20
C LYS A 207 -5.26 15.10 17.61
N GLN A 208 -4.89 16.00 16.69
CA GLN A 208 -4.74 17.44 16.97
C GLN A 208 -6.08 18.11 17.27
N THR A 209 -7.12 17.80 16.48
CA THR A 209 -8.47 18.33 16.67
C THR A 209 -9.49 17.21 16.62
N GLU A 210 -10.47 17.24 17.53
CA GLU A 210 -11.55 16.24 17.52
C GLU A 210 -12.40 16.29 16.23
N SER A 211 -12.46 17.46 15.58
CA SER A 211 -13.34 17.76 14.44
C SER A 211 -12.89 17.23 13.08
N ASP A 212 -11.58 17.10 12.82
CA ASP A 212 -11.07 16.96 11.44
C ASP A 212 -10.22 15.72 11.16
N ASP A 213 -10.28 14.68 12.00
CA ASP A 213 -9.47 13.44 11.82
C ASP A 213 -7.98 13.73 11.55
N SER A 214 -7.47 14.81 12.14
CA SER A 214 -6.13 15.35 11.93
C SER A 214 -5.13 14.67 12.87
N TRP A 215 -4.56 13.56 12.40
CA TRP A 215 -3.53 12.84 13.14
C TRP A 215 -2.15 13.48 12.97
N THR A 216 -1.38 13.54 14.06
CA THR A 216 0.04 13.89 14.03
C THR A 216 0.86 12.80 13.35
N MET A 217 2.06 13.16 12.89
CA MET A 217 3.11 12.21 12.51
C MET A 217 4.05 11.88 13.68
N SER A 218 3.78 12.42 14.87
CA SER A 218 4.55 12.18 16.09
C SER A 218 3.80 11.23 17.02
N PHE A 219 4.54 10.33 17.66
CA PHE A 219 4.05 9.45 18.72
C PHE A 219 4.32 10.06 20.09
N TYR A 220 3.35 9.93 20.98
CA TYR A 220 3.42 10.39 22.36
C TYR A 220 3.20 9.23 23.31
N THR A 221 3.79 9.31 24.50
CA THR A 221 3.54 8.34 25.55
C THR A 221 2.11 8.53 26.05
N ALA A 222 1.37 7.43 26.19
CA ALA A 222 0.01 7.46 26.70
C ALA A 222 -0.28 6.25 27.58
N LYS A 223 -1.20 6.40 28.52
CA LYS A 223 -1.68 5.33 29.41
C LYS A 223 -2.99 4.74 28.88
N VAL A 224 -3.07 3.41 28.84
CA VAL A 224 -4.29 2.70 28.43
C VAL A 224 -5.34 2.75 29.54
N LEU A 225 -6.40 3.54 29.37
CA LEU A 225 -7.52 3.59 30.32
C LEU A 225 -8.55 2.49 30.05
N GLN A 226 -8.86 2.26 28.77
CA GLN A 226 -9.85 1.27 28.33
C GLN A 226 -9.39 0.60 27.05
N ARG A 227 -9.50 -0.72 26.98
CA ARG A 227 -9.13 -1.50 25.79
C ARG A 227 -10.34 -1.73 24.89
N PRO A 228 -10.15 -2.03 23.59
CA PRO A 228 -11.26 -2.38 22.71
C PRO A 228 -12.16 -3.49 23.27
N CYS A 229 -11.60 -4.52 23.94
CA CYS A 229 -12.41 -5.60 24.50
C CYS A 229 -13.22 -5.21 25.74
N ASP A 230 -12.88 -4.08 26.38
CA ASP A 230 -13.59 -3.57 27.55
C ASP A 230 -14.73 -2.60 27.17
N LYS A 231 -14.86 -2.28 25.87
CA LYS A 231 -15.88 -1.35 25.38
C LYS A 231 -17.20 -2.05 25.12
N THR A 232 -18.29 -1.39 25.47
CA THR A 232 -19.63 -1.82 25.07
C THR A 232 -19.91 -1.39 23.62
N PRO A 233 -20.79 -2.09 22.87
CA PRO A 233 -21.03 -1.80 21.45
C PRO A 233 -21.52 -0.37 21.14
N ASP A 234 -22.05 0.33 22.13
CA ASP A 234 -22.56 1.70 22.09
C ASP A 234 -21.51 2.78 22.37
N GLN A 235 -20.29 2.42 22.79
CA GLN A 235 -19.20 3.35 23.13
C GLN A 235 -18.41 3.90 21.93
N GLY A 236 -19.02 3.93 20.74
CA GLY A 236 -18.46 4.52 19.53
C GLY A 236 -17.48 3.63 18.77
N GLU A 237 -16.50 4.26 18.13
CA GLU A 237 -15.56 3.56 17.25
C GLU A 237 -14.58 2.67 18.02
N ARG A 238 -14.25 1.53 17.41
CA ARG A 238 -13.27 0.58 17.92
C ARG A 238 -11.88 1.24 18.07
N GLY A 239 -11.29 1.13 19.25
CA GLY A 239 -9.99 1.71 19.58
C GLY A 239 -9.71 1.68 21.08
N TYR A 240 -8.49 2.06 21.46
CA TYR A 240 -8.11 2.26 22.86
C TYR A 240 -8.55 3.64 23.34
N THR A 241 -9.07 3.73 24.56
CA THR A 241 -9.18 5.02 25.25
C THR A 241 -7.86 5.26 25.97
N LEU A 242 -7.13 6.28 25.51
CA LEU A 242 -5.78 6.62 25.98
C LEU A 242 -5.77 7.96 26.71
N ASP A 243 -4.97 8.05 27.77
CA ASP A 243 -4.66 9.28 28.51
C ASP A 243 -3.25 9.74 28.13
N PHE A 244 -3.15 10.94 27.56
CA PHE A 244 -1.89 11.59 27.14
C PHE A 244 -1.36 12.57 28.20
N ASP A 245 -1.75 12.36 29.47
CA ASP A 245 -1.54 13.26 30.60
C ASP A 245 -2.36 14.57 30.49
N ASN A 246 -2.34 15.35 31.56
CA ASN A 246 -3.03 16.65 31.67
C ASN A 246 -4.55 16.58 31.39
N GLY A 247 -5.17 15.41 31.57
CA GLY A 247 -6.60 15.19 31.32
C GLY A 247 -6.96 15.06 29.84
N ILE A 248 -5.98 14.93 28.94
CA ILE A 248 -6.21 14.75 27.51
C ILE A 248 -6.49 13.28 27.24
N VAL A 249 -7.77 12.94 27.08
CA VAL A 249 -8.24 11.58 26.81
C VAL A 249 -8.78 11.46 25.39
N GLN A 250 -8.29 10.49 24.62
CA GLN A 250 -8.72 10.27 23.23
C GLN A 250 -9.01 8.80 22.95
N ASN A 251 -9.97 8.55 22.04
CA ASN A 251 -10.13 7.23 21.42
C ASN A 251 -9.18 7.10 20.23
N VAL A 252 -8.23 6.17 20.32
CA VAL A 252 -7.22 5.95 19.28
C VAL A 252 -7.41 4.57 18.64
N PRO A 253 -7.56 4.49 17.31
CA PRO A 253 -7.54 3.23 16.57
C PRO A 253 -6.32 2.38 16.89
N GLU A 254 -6.48 1.05 16.96
CA GLU A 254 -5.39 0.14 17.30
C GLU A 254 -4.18 0.25 16.34
N GLN A 255 -4.40 0.73 15.11
CA GLN A 255 -3.35 0.88 14.10
C GLN A 255 -2.31 1.96 14.44
N PHE A 256 -2.68 2.90 15.30
CA PHE A 256 -1.81 4.02 15.71
C PHE A 256 -1.17 3.82 17.07
N VAL A 257 -1.39 2.66 17.70
CA VAL A 257 -0.86 2.33 19.03
C VAL A 257 0.22 1.27 18.90
N VAL A 258 1.39 1.53 19.46
CA VAL A 258 2.53 0.62 19.46
C VAL A 258 3.07 0.38 20.86
N ASN A 259 3.75 -0.75 21.04
CA ASN A 259 4.45 -1.07 22.28
C ASN A 259 5.55 -0.04 22.56
N LEU A 260 5.58 0.51 23.78
CA LEU A 260 6.71 1.31 24.29
C LEU A 260 7.84 0.35 24.73
N PRO A 261 8.97 0.27 23.99
CA PRO A 261 10.09 -0.59 24.35
C PRO A 261 10.68 -0.20 25.71
N ASP A 262 11.14 -1.18 26.49
CA ASP A 262 11.69 -0.93 27.82
C ASP A 262 12.89 0.02 27.80
N ALA A 263 13.74 -0.09 26.76
CA ALA A 263 14.88 0.81 26.55
C ALA A 263 14.48 2.28 26.37
N TRP A 264 13.23 2.57 26.01
CA TRP A 264 12.75 3.94 25.77
C TRP A 264 12.03 4.53 27.00
N LYS A 265 11.66 3.71 27.99
CA LYS A 265 10.90 4.14 29.18
C LYS A 265 11.68 5.07 30.12
N SER A 266 13.00 4.98 30.14
CA SER A 266 13.86 5.86 30.94
C SER A 266 13.90 7.29 30.39
N LEU A 267 13.65 7.45 29.08
CA LEU A 267 13.75 8.70 28.35
C LEU A 267 12.41 9.41 28.21
N SER A 268 11.29 8.67 28.27
CA SER A 268 9.94 9.23 28.09
C SER A 268 9.44 10.09 29.26
N LYS A 269 10.19 10.22 30.36
CA LYS A 269 9.81 11.09 31.49
C LYS A 269 9.95 12.58 31.18
N GLU A 270 10.64 12.95 30.09
CA GLU A 270 10.88 14.35 29.71
C GLU A 270 10.01 14.84 28.55
N THR A 271 9.41 13.93 27.76
CA THR A 271 8.56 14.28 26.62
C THR A 271 7.11 14.54 27.06
N VAL A 272 6.91 15.55 27.91
CA VAL A 272 5.57 16.03 28.29
C VAL A 272 5.00 16.85 27.13
N LEU A 273 3.73 16.61 26.77
CA LEU A 273 2.99 17.46 25.84
C LEU A 273 2.95 18.90 26.37
N HIS A 274 3.80 19.77 25.80
CA HIS A 274 3.66 21.22 25.94
C HIS A 274 2.67 21.67 24.87
N VAL A 275 1.40 21.74 25.26
CA VAL A 275 0.33 22.40 24.50
C VAL A 275 0.35 23.89 24.79
#